data_AF-A0A8H4EWU9-F1
#
_entry.id   AF-A0A8H4EWU9-F1
#
_cell.length_a   1.000
_cell.length_b   1.000
_cell.length_c   1.000
_cell.angle_alpha   90.00
_cell.angle_beta   90.00
_cell.angle_gamma   90.00
#
_symmetry.space_group_name_H-M   'P 1'
#
loop_
_entity.id
_entity.type
_entity.pdbx_description
1 polymer ?
#
loop_
_entity_poly.entity_id
_entity_poly.type
_entity_poly.pdbx_seq_one_letter_code
_entity_poly.pdbx_strand_id
1 'polypeptide(L)'
;MAVLIIGLLVSPPEPVLVQVNPTSHYWVCEAAPTVNRTIFLSFGAIYAGSMLIFATFLAYKTRSAGKHYDHYNECKQMGISVYNILFSALVGFTAMINPLANYYLKFYSVAVAILWATTFSLAVLFIPKVYIFYK
;
A
#
# COMPACT_ATOMS: atom_id res chain seq x y z
N MET A 1 11.97 -7.45 -6.34
CA MET A 1 13.24 -7.08 -5.69
C MET A 1 14.29 -6.59 -6.67
N ALA A 2 14.52 -7.25 -7.81
CA ALA A 2 15.48 -6.77 -8.83
C ALA A 2 15.25 -5.31 -9.27
N VAL A 3 14.00 -4.89 -9.49
CA VAL A 3 13.65 -3.50 -9.85
C VAL A 3 14.10 -2.49 -8.77
N LEU A 4 13.98 -2.84 -7.49
CA LEU A 4 14.40 -2.00 -6.36
C LEU A 4 15.93 -1.86 -6.32
N ILE A 5 16.66 -2.96 -6.55
CA ILE A 5 18.12 -2.96 -6.59
C ILE A 5 18.62 -2.09 -7.74
N ILE A 6 18.04 -2.26 -8.94
CA ILE A 6 18.38 -1.44 -10.11
C ILE A 6 18.08 0.04 -9.84
N GLY A 7 16.92 0.35 -9.24
CA GLY A 7 16.56 1.72 -8.88
C GLY A 7 17.53 2.38 -7.91
N LEU A 8 17.97 1.66 -6.88
CA LEU A 8 18.94 2.14 -5.90
C LEU A 8 20.34 2.35 -6.49
N LEU A 9 20.75 1.50 -7.44
CA LEU A 9 22.04 1.64 -8.14
C LEU A 9 22.05 2.78 -9.15
N VAL A 10 20.94 3.00 -9.86
CA VAL A 10 20.82 4.04 -10.91
C VAL A 10 20.55 5.42 -10.31
N SER A 11 19.85 5.49 -9.17
CA SER A 11 19.41 6.76 -8.58
C SER A 11 19.36 6.64 -7.05
N PRO A 12 20.51 6.71 -6.37
CA PRO A 12 20.54 6.68 -4.91
C PRO A 12 19.78 7.91 -4.34
N PRO A 13 18.93 7.72 -3.32
CA PRO A 13 18.24 8.83 -2.68
C PRO A 13 19.22 9.63 -1.81
N GLU A 14 19.27 10.94 -2.03
CA GLU A 14 20.08 11.86 -1.23
C GLU A 14 19.18 12.76 -0.36
N PRO A 15 19.65 13.20 0.81
CA PRO A 15 18.91 14.14 1.63
C PRO A 15 18.93 15.54 1.01
N VAL A 16 17.75 16.03 0.63
CA VAL A 16 17.53 17.37 0.08
C VAL A 16 16.79 18.22 1.10
N LEU A 17 17.28 19.44 1.32
CA LEU A 17 16.66 20.40 2.23
C LEU A 17 15.59 21.19 1.47
N VAL A 18 14.33 21.06 1.91
CA VAL A 18 13.19 21.79 1.33
C VAL A 18 12.81 22.94 2.26
N GLN A 19 12.86 24.16 1.71
CA GLN A 19 12.45 25.37 2.43
C GLN A 19 10.97 25.66 2.15
N VAL A 20 10.15 25.72 3.21
CA VAL A 20 8.72 26.10 3.11
C VAL A 20 8.54 27.59 3.33
N ASN A 21 9.18 28.09 4.39
CA ASN A 21 9.25 29.49 4.77
C ASN A 21 10.71 29.83 5.13
N PRO A 22 11.10 31.11 5.16
CA PRO A 22 12.46 31.53 5.53
C PRO A 22 12.90 31.03 6.92
N THR A 23 11.96 30.69 7.81
CA THR A 23 12.24 30.15 9.15
C THR A 23 11.96 28.65 9.32
N SER A 24 11.32 27.99 8.35
CA SER A 24 10.96 26.57 8.46
C SER A 24 11.47 25.75 7.28
N HIS A 25 12.33 24.79 7.58
CA HIS A 25 12.91 23.84 6.64
C HIS A 25 12.68 22.41 7.13
N TYR A 26 12.63 21.45 6.20
CA TYR A 26 12.57 20.03 6.51
C TYR A 26 13.41 19.24 5.52
N TRP A 27 13.86 18.06 5.94
CA TRP A 27 14.68 17.16 5.13
C TRP A 27 13.78 16.14 4.43
N VAL A 28 14.03 15.95 3.14
CA VAL A 28 13.34 14.94 2.32
C VAL A 28 14.39 14.10 1.60
N CYS A 29 14.18 12.80 1.51
CA CYS A 29 14.99 11.95 0.66
C CYS A 29 14.48 12.04 -0.78
N GLU A 30 15.28 12.61 -1.67
CA GLU A 30 14.92 12.78 -3.07
C GLU A 30 16.05 12.24 -3.96
N ALA A 31 15.70 11.49 -5.00
CA ALA A 31 16.66 10.99 -5.96
C ALA A 31 16.88 12.04 -7.06
N ALA A 32 18.12 12.49 -7.23
CA ALA A 32 18.51 13.35 -8.35
C ALA A 32 18.85 12.49 -9.59
N PRO A 33 18.41 12.84 -10.81
CA PRO A 33 17.51 13.92 -11.22
C PRO A 33 16.00 13.59 -11.10
N THR A 34 15.15 14.62 -11.00
CA THR A 34 13.68 14.53 -10.80
C THR A 34 12.92 13.70 -11.83
N VAL A 35 13.44 13.60 -13.06
CA VAL A 35 12.86 12.80 -14.15
C VAL A 35 12.95 11.31 -13.83
N ASN A 36 14.12 10.82 -13.40
CA ASN A 36 14.33 9.42 -13.04
C ASN A 36 13.46 9.04 -11.84
N ARG A 37 13.34 9.94 -10.86
CA ARG A 37 12.43 9.76 -9.71
C ARG A 37 10.99 9.53 -10.15
N THR A 38 10.47 10.40 -11.01
CA THR A 38 9.07 10.36 -11.45
C THR A 38 8.80 9.08 -12.24
N ILE A 39 9.73 8.69 -13.12
CA ILE A 39 9.64 7.43 -13.88
C ILE A 39 9.67 6.22 -12.93
N PHE A 40 10.60 6.17 -11.98
CA PHE A 40 10.73 5.02 -11.08
C PHE A 40 9.54 4.87 -10.13
N LEU A 41 9.08 5.98 -9.53
CA LEU A 41 7.91 5.99 -8.66
C LEU A 41 6.62 5.64 -9.43
N SER A 42 6.42 6.22 -10.62
CA SER A 42 5.23 5.94 -11.44
C SER A 42 5.21 4.49 -11.91
N PHE A 43 6.33 3.98 -12.43
CA PHE A 43 6.44 2.58 -12.85
C PHE A 43 6.21 1.61 -11.69
N GLY A 44 6.81 1.87 -10.52
CA GLY A 44 6.60 1.08 -9.31
C GLY A 44 5.14 1.10 -8.84
N ALA A 45 4.49 2.27 -8.86
CA ALA A 45 3.09 2.42 -8.48
C ALA A 45 2.15 1.68 -9.45
N ILE A 46 2.39 1.76 -10.77
CA ILE A 46 1.60 1.03 -11.77
C ILE A 46 1.78 -0.49 -11.61
N TYR A 47 3.01 -0.95 -11.38
CA TYR A 47 3.27 -2.36 -11.14
C TYR A 47 2.55 -2.87 -9.88
N ALA A 48 2.67 -2.16 -8.75
CA ALA A 48 1.96 -2.53 -7.52
C ALA A 48 0.43 -2.46 -7.69
N GLY A 49 -0.08 -1.44 -8.38
CA GLY A 49 -1.51 -1.26 -8.66
C GLY A 49 -2.07 -2.39 -9.53
N SER A 50 -1.36 -2.78 -10.59
CA SER A 50 -1.78 -3.89 -11.45
C SER A 50 -1.81 -5.23 -10.70
N MET A 51 -0.83 -5.48 -9.81
CA MET A 51 -0.83 -6.64 -8.92
C MET A 51 -2.03 -6.63 -7.97
N LEU A 52 -2.40 -5.48 -7.40
CA LEU A 52 -3.58 -5.35 -6.54
C LEU A 52 -4.88 -5.60 -7.30
N ILE A 53 -5.02 -5.07 -8.51
CA ILE A 53 -6.20 -5.31 -9.36
C ILE A 53 -6.31 -6.80 -9.70
N PHE A 54 -5.18 -7.43 -10.06
CA PHE A 54 -5.15 -8.86 -10.36
C PHE A 54 -5.51 -9.72 -9.13
N ALA A 55 -4.97 -9.39 -7.95
CA ALA A 55 -5.34 -10.04 -6.70
C ALA A 55 -6.84 -9.91 -6.39
N THR A 56 -7.40 -8.73 -6.64
CA THR A 56 -8.83 -8.45 -6.45
C THR A 56 -9.70 -9.24 -7.43
N PHE A 57 -9.27 -9.36 -8.69
CA PHE A 57 -9.92 -10.17 -9.71
C PHE A 57 -9.93 -11.66 -9.31
N LEU A 58 -8.80 -12.19 -8.85
CA LEU A 58 -8.69 -13.55 -8.34
C LEU A 58 -9.60 -13.77 -7.12
N ALA A 59 -9.62 -12.83 -6.17
CA ALA A 59 -10.53 -12.88 -5.02
C ALA A 59 -12.01 -12.90 -5.43
N TYR A 60 -12.38 -12.13 -6.47
CA TYR A 60 -13.73 -12.13 -7.00
C TYR A 60 -14.11 -13.48 -7.62
N LYS A 61 -13.24 -14.06 -8.45
CA LYS A 61 -13.48 -15.36 -9.10
C LYS A 61 -13.52 -16.52 -8.10
N THR A 62 -12.72 -16.46 -7.04
CA THR A 62 -12.64 -17.51 -6.01
C THR A 62 -13.71 -17.39 -4.92
N ARG A 63 -14.50 -16.31 -4.89
CA ARG A 63 -15.61 -16.12 -3.93
C ARG A 63 -16.62 -17.27 -3.94
N SER A 64 -16.88 -17.86 -5.10
CA SER A 64 -17.82 -18.99 -5.23
C SER A 64 -17.19 -20.35 -4.91
N ALA A 65 -15.86 -20.47 -5.01
CA ALA A 65 -15.16 -21.73 -4.76
C ALA A 65 -15.25 -22.15 -3.29
N GLY A 66 -15.22 -21.20 -2.35
CA GLY A 66 -15.41 -21.48 -0.91
C GLY A 66 -16.81 -22.01 -0.54
N LYS A 67 -17.80 -21.94 -1.45
CA LYS A 67 -19.13 -22.54 -1.26
C LYS A 67 -19.23 -23.96 -1.84
N HIS A 68 -18.32 -24.33 -2.74
CA HIS A 68 -18.33 -25.61 -3.44
C HIS A 68 -17.31 -26.60 -2.85
N TYR A 69 -16.25 -26.09 -2.20
CA TYR A 69 -15.20 -26.89 -1.58
C TYR A 69 -15.06 -26.53 -0.09
N ASP A 70 -15.52 -27.40 0.80
CA ASP A 70 -15.45 -27.22 2.27
C ASP A 70 -14.01 -27.06 2.81
N HIS A 71 -13.01 -27.53 2.05
CA HIS A 71 -11.60 -27.40 2.42
C HIS A 71 -11.04 -25.97 2.28
N TYR A 72 -11.78 -25.04 1.64
CA TYR A 72 -11.33 -23.68 1.32
C TYR A 72 -12.19 -22.58 1.99
N ASN A 73 -12.67 -22.80 3.22
CA ASN A 73 -13.43 -21.80 3.99
C ASN A 73 -12.62 -20.48 4.21
N GLU A 74 -11.29 -20.59 4.23
CA GLU A 74 -10.34 -19.49 4.40
C GLU A 74 -10.36 -18.48 3.23
N CYS A 75 -10.78 -18.91 2.03
CA CYS A 75 -10.79 -18.08 0.82
C CYS A 75 -11.72 -16.86 0.96
N LYS A 76 -12.80 -16.98 1.74
CA LYS A 76 -13.72 -15.85 1.99
C LYS A 76 -13.05 -14.75 2.80
N GLN A 77 -12.32 -15.12 3.86
CA GLN A 77 -11.61 -14.17 4.72
C GLN A 77 -10.45 -13.51 3.97
N MET A 78 -9.71 -14.32 3.20
CA MET A 78 -8.65 -13.82 2.34
C MET A 78 -9.17 -12.79 1.32
N GLY A 79 -10.33 -13.06 0.68
CA GLY A 79 -10.96 -12.11 -0.23
C GLY A 79 -11.36 -10.79 0.44
N ILE A 80 -11.95 -10.85 1.64
CA ILE A 80 -12.31 -9.65 2.44
C ILE A 80 -11.06 -8.81 2.76
N SER A 81 -9.95 -9.46 3.13
CA SER A 81 -8.68 -8.78 3.38
C SER A 81 -8.14 -8.06 2.14
N VAL A 82 -8.17 -8.71 0.96
CA VAL A 82 -7.73 -8.11 -0.30
C VAL A 82 -8.56 -6.87 -0.68
N TYR A 83 -9.88 -6.92 -0.50
CA TYR A 83 -10.75 -5.75 -0.74
C TYR A 83 -10.42 -4.57 0.18
N ASN A 84 -10.15 -4.83 1.47
CA ASN A 84 -9.77 -3.79 2.41
C ASN A 84 -8.40 -3.17 2.08
N ILE A 85 -7.42 -4.00 1.69
CA ILE A 85 -6.10 -3.51 1.27
C ILE A 85 -6.23 -2.64 0.03
N LEU A 86 -7.02 -3.05 -0.98
CA LEU A 86 -7.28 -2.23 -2.17
C LEU A 86 -7.88 -0.87 -1.81
N PHE A 87 -8.94 -0.87 -0.98
CA PHE A 87 -9.58 0.36 -0.55
C PHE A 87 -8.61 1.30 0.19
N SER A 88 -7.85 0.74 1.13
CA SER A 88 -6.88 1.52 1.93
C SER A 88 -5.74 2.07 1.06
N ALA A 89 -5.27 1.29 0.07
CA ALA A 89 -4.26 1.73 -0.89
C ALA A 89 -4.77 2.88 -1.77
N LEU A 90 -6.02 2.83 -2.24
CA LEU A 90 -6.63 3.91 -3.03
C LEU A 90 -6.73 5.20 -2.21
N VAL A 91 -7.24 5.11 -0.97
CA VAL A 91 -7.36 6.28 -0.08
C VAL A 91 -5.99 6.88 0.22
N GLY A 92 -5.00 6.06 0.56
CA GLY A 92 -3.63 6.52 0.83
C GLY A 92 -2.97 7.17 -0.40
N PHE A 93 -3.18 6.60 -1.59
CA PHE A 93 -2.64 7.14 -2.83
C PHE A 93 -3.26 8.48 -3.22
N THR A 94 -4.59 8.60 -3.11
CA THR A 94 -5.30 9.88 -3.34
C THR A 94 -4.81 10.96 -2.38
N ALA A 95 -4.59 10.64 -1.11
CA ALA A 95 -4.08 11.58 -0.13
C ALA A 95 -2.64 12.03 -0.44
N MET A 96 -1.80 11.13 -0.96
CA MET A 96 -0.41 11.44 -1.34
C MET A 96 -0.31 12.40 -2.53
N ILE A 97 -1.15 12.21 -3.55
CA ILE A 97 -1.16 13.02 -4.78
C ILE A 97 -1.71 14.42 -4.55
N ASN A 98 -2.55 14.62 -3.52
CA ASN A 98 -3.21 15.90 -3.29
C ASN A 98 -2.18 17.05 -3.13
N PRO A 99 -2.15 18.03 -4.06
CA PRO A 99 -1.17 19.12 -4.03
C PRO A 99 -1.47 20.16 -2.93
N LEU A 100 -2.70 20.20 -2.42
CA LEU A 100 -3.14 21.15 -1.39
C LEU A 100 -2.85 20.65 0.04
N ALA A 101 -2.42 19.39 0.19
CA ALA A 101 -2.18 18.80 1.49
C ALA A 101 -0.80 19.19 2.05
N ASN A 102 -0.79 19.71 3.28
CA ASN A 102 0.44 19.94 4.05
C ASN A 102 1.23 18.64 4.27
N TYR A 103 2.54 18.75 4.48
CA TYR A 103 3.42 17.59 4.76
C TYR A 103 2.87 16.68 5.87
N TYR A 104 2.45 17.28 7.00
CA TYR A 104 1.85 16.54 8.11
C TYR A 104 0.58 15.80 7.71
N LEU A 105 -0.29 16.41 6.91
CA LEU A 105 -1.53 15.78 6.47
C LEU A 105 -1.24 14.58 5.57
N LYS A 106 -0.29 14.71 4.64
CA LYS A 106 0.17 13.60 3.79
C LYS A 106 0.75 12.47 4.63
N PHE A 107 1.62 12.79 5.59
CA PHE A 107 2.22 11.79 6.48
C PHE A 107 1.17 11.03 7.30
N TYR A 108 0.29 11.75 8.01
CA TYR A 108 -0.74 11.13 8.85
C TYR A 108 -1.72 10.30 8.03
N SER A 109 -2.14 10.77 6.85
CA SER A 109 -3.08 10.03 6.00
C SER A 109 -2.49 8.70 5.52
N VAL A 110 -1.24 8.67 5.07
CA VAL A 110 -0.56 7.45 4.63
C VAL A 110 -0.31 6.51 5.81
N ALA A 111 0.14 7.04 6.94
CA ALA A 111 0.37 6.23 8.15
C ALA A 111 -0.93 5.54 8.63
N VAL A 112 -2.03 6.28 8.70
CA VAL A 112 -3.34 5.73 9.10
C VAL A 112 -3.83 4.69 8.10
N ALA A 113 -3.66 4.92 6.79
CA ALA A 113 -4.04 3.95 5.76
C ALA A 113 -3.26 2.63 5.90
N ILE A 114 -1.95 2.69 6.17
CA ILE A 114 -1.11 1.50 6.38
C ILE A 114 -1.51 0.77 7.67
N LEU A 115 -1.68 1.50 8.78
CA LEU A 115 -2.08 0.91 10.05
C LEU A 115 -3.43 0.22 9.91
N TRP A 116 -4.43 0.89 9.35
CA TRP A 116 -5.75 0.32 9.12
C TRP A 116 -5.71 -0.94 8.24
N ALA A 117 -4.99 -0.88 7.11
CA ALA A 117 -4.86 -2.01 6.20
C ALA A 117 -4.29 -3.23 6.92
N THR A 118 -3.20 -3.05 7.67
CA THR A 118 -2.49 -4.15 8.35
C THR A 118 -3.27 -4.68 9.54
N THR A 119 -3.82 -3.83 10.41
CA THR A 119 -4.58 -4.27 11.59
C THR A 119 -5.85 -5.00 11.20
N PHE A 120 -6.59 -4.49 10.21
CA PHE A 120 -7.82 -5.13 9.75
C PHE A 120 -7.55 -6.47 9.06
N SER A 121 -6.52 -6.55 8.21
CA SER A 121 -6.14 -7.80 7.55
C SER A 121 -5.72 -8.89 8.53
N LEU A 122 -4.94 -8.54 9.56
CA LEU A 122 -4.58 -9.49 10.62
C LEU A 122 -5.82 -9.92 11.43
N ALA A 123 -6.67 -8.98 11.81
CA ALA A 123 -7.89 -9.26 12.55
C ALA A 123 -8.80 -10.25 11.79
N VAL A 124 -9.07 -10.00 10.51
CA VAL A 124 -9.95 -10.85 9.69
C VAL A 124 -9.41 -12.27 9.52
N LEU A 125 -8.08 -12.44 9.43
CA LEU A 125 -7.45 -13.75 9.23
C LEU A 125 -7.31 -14.56 10.53
N PHE A 126 -7.06 -13.90 11.67
CA PHE A 126 -6.71 -14.59 12.91
C PHE A 126 -7.86 -14.69 13.92
N ILE A 127 -8.74 -13.69 14.03
CA ILE A 127 -9.87 -13.72 14.96
C ILE A 127 -10.73 -14.99 14.82
N PRO A 128 -11.19 -15.40 13.62
CA PRO A 128 -12.03 -16.59 13.49
C PRO A 128 -11.30 -17.88 13.89
N LYS A 129 -9.99 -17.96 13.65
CA LYS A 129 -9.17 -19.12 14.06
C LYS A 129 -9.03 -19.22 15.56
N VAL A 130 -8.77 -18.08 16.20
CA VAL A 130 -8.70 -17.97 17.66
C VAL A 130 -10.05 -18.35 18.27
N TYR A 131 -11.15 -17.84 17.72
CA TYR A 131 -12.50 -18.18 18.21
C TYR A 131 -12.81 -19.68 18.12
N ILE A 132 -12.43 -20.34 17.03
CA ILE A 132 -12.61 -21.80 16.87
C ILE A 132 -11.73 -22.58 17.83
N PHE A 133 -10.50 -22.12 18.11
CA PHE A 133 -9.58 -22.80 19.02
C PHE A 133 -10.02 -22.74 20.49
N TYR A 134 -10.59 -21.60 20.92
CA TYR A 134 -11.03 -21.40 22.30
C TYR A 134 -12.44 -21.95 22.58
N LYS A 135 -13.16 -22.41 21.56
CA LYS A 135 -14.49 -22.99 21.68
C LYS A 135 -14.43 -24.51 21.68
#